data_AF-A0A6L5XL20-F1
#
_entry.id   AF-A0A6L5XL20-F1
#
_cell.length_a   1.000
_cell.length_b   1.000
_cell.length_c   1.000
_cell.angle_alpha   90.00
_cell.angle_beta   90.00
_cell.angle_gamma   90.00
#
_symmetry.space_group_name_H-M   'P 1'
#
loop_
_entity.id
_entity.type
_entity.pdbx_description
1 polymer ?
#
loop_
_entity_poly.entity_id
_entity_poly.type
_entity_poly.pdbx_seq_one_letter_code
_entity_poly.pdbx_strand_id
1 'polypeptide(L)'
;MEVILLSAAGLVVLLLALFGAFCCVRRIFFRKRPLSLRPAETEGQMARKDKPESAALIPGDAAPAARPDAADGENARPPSGLRQRPISAESLPPGSPLSRFAIVAAIALALLIPLLLVQNLVDERASLYRNVVQDISRTWGGQQQLTGPMLLIPYTERQITRRRGPGKEATGGGNQGDETITESHWALGHFVLLPTRVDFSGGMVPQERRRGIYRSLVYTADLHLAGRFTLPPDDALKRAAPALESVNYAGAYVVMGLSYPNALRTVGPLVWNKAELNAEPGIQPFSKLKNGFRIPVRLSPEIREYTFSQHLVFNGSSGIRFTPVGGVTKITLDSPWPHPSFQGDILPVSREVTDQGFKAAWEIPSLARSYPNLGTLKSWPENFTAFAAGVELYEAATHYHLIERSVKYGILFIGLTFLAFIIFELGLRARLHPVQYGLVGLAMVVFYLVLLSLSEHFSFLPSYAAASACTVLMIALYVGAALRNVREGVGVGVLLTALYTLLYAILQMEDYALLMGTALVLVMLGALMMVSRNLAFERM
;
A
#
# COMPACT_ATOMS: atom_id res chain seq x y z
N MET A 1 -7.08 0.99 -5.20
CA MET A 1 -8.53 0.98 -5.47
C MET A 1 -8.82 0.64 -6.94
N GLU A 2 -8.12 1.24 -7.91
CA GLU A 2 -8.27 0.91 -9.34
C GLU A 2 -8.01 -0.56 -9.69
N VAL A 3 -6.95 -1.17 -9.15
CA VAL A 3 -6.65 -2.60 -9.41
C VAL A 3 -7.75 -3.54 -8.88
N ILE A 4 -8.39 -3.17 -7.77
CA ILE A 4 -9.51 -3.92 -7.18
C ILE A 4 -10.76 -3.78 -8.06
N LEU A 5 -11.04 -2.57 -8.55
CA LEU A 5 -12.14 -2.34 -9.49
C LEU A 5 -11.92 -3.05 -10.82
N LEU A 6 -10.70 -3.06 -11.35
CA LEU A 6 -10.33 -3.76 -12.58
C LEU A 6 -10.37 -5.29 -12.42
N SER A 7 -9.93 -5.83 -11.28
CA SER A 7 -9.97 -7.28 -11.03
C SER A 7 -11.39 -7.77 -10.68
N ALA A 8 -12.16 -7.00 -9.90
CA ALA A 8 -13.57 -7.27 -9.65
C ALA A 8 -14.42 -7.10 -10.92
N ALA A 9 -14.18 -6.05 -11.72
CA ALA A 9 -14.83 -5.89 -13.02
C ALA A 9 -14.40 -7.00 -13.99
N GLY A 10 -13.13 -7.42 -13.99
CA GLY A 10 -12.66 -8.54 -14.80
C GLY A 10 -13.34 -9.86 -14.42
N LEU A 11 -13.49 -10.14 -13.12
CA LEU A 11 -14.20 -11.32 -12.62
C LEU A 11 -15.71 -11.25 -12.95
N VAL A 12 -16.33 -10.08 -12.78
CA VAL A 12 -17.74 -9.84 -13.13
C VAL A 12 -17.97 -9.95 -14.64
N VAL A 13 -17.08 -9.40 -15.47
CA VAL A 13 -17.12 -9.51 -16.92
C VAL A 13 -16.90 -10.95 -17.36
N LEU A 14 -16.00 -11.70 -16.72
CA LEU A 14 -15.81 -13.13 -16.98
C LEU A 14 -17.07 -13.93 -16.61
N LEU A 15 -17.68 -13.66 -15.44
CA LEU A 15 -18.92 -14.28 -15.00
C LEU A 15 -20.11 -13.90 -15.90
N LEU A 16 -20.20 -12.65 -16.35
CA LEU A 16 -21.21 -12.17 -17.30
C LEU A 16 -20.99 -12.69 -18.71
N ALA A 17 -19.74 -12.89 -19.16
CA ALA A 17 -19.41 -13.50 -20.43
C ALA A 17 -19.78 -14.99 -20.43
N LEU A 18 -19.54 -15.69 -19.31
CA LEU A 18 -20.03 -17.06 -19.09
C LEU A 18 -21.56 -17.13 -19.12
N PHE A 19 -22.25 -16.14 -18.54
CA PHE A 19 -23.71 -16.04 -18.59
C PHE A 19 -24.23 -15.71 -20.01
N GLY A 20 -23.58 -14.78 -20.71
CA GLY A 20 -23.95 -14.29 -22.04
C GLY A 20 -23.71 -15.32 -23.15
N ALA A 21 -22.57 -16.00 -23.15
CA ALA A 21 -22.27 -17.09 -24.08
C ALA A 21 -23.32 -18.21 -23.96
N PHE A 22 -23.74 -18.52 -22.74
CA PHE A 22 -24.77 -19.53 -22.48
C PHE A 22 -26.18 -19.08 -22.91
N CYS A 23 -26.56 -17.82 -22.66
CA CYS A 23 -27.83 -17.26 -23.15
C CYS A 23 -27.91 -17.23 -24.69
N CYS A 24 -26.80 -16.94 -25.37
CA CYS A 24 -26.74 -16.93 -26.83
C CYS A 24 -26.93 -18.33 -27.42
N VAL A 25 -26.27 -19.34 -26.84
CA VAL A 25 -26.44 -20.76 -27.22
C VAL A 25 -27.88 -21.24 -26.97
N ARG A 26 -28.49 -20.85 -25.84
CA ARG A 26 -29.90 -21.18 -25.54
C ARG A 26 -30.89 -20.51 -26.50
N ARG A 27 -30.63 -19.26 -26.92
CA ARG A 27 -31.51 -18.50 -27.83
C ARG A 27 -31.41 -18.95 -29.29
N ILE A 28 -30.23 -19.42 -29.71
CA ILE A 28 -30.00 -19.97 -31.05
C ILE A 28 -30.67 -21.34 -31.21
N PHE A 29 -30.70 -22.17 -30.16
CA PHE A 29 -31.31 -23.52 -30.23
C PHE A 29 -32.80 -23.59 -29.87
N PHE A 30 -33.36 -22.63 -29.12
CA PHE A 30 -34.79 -22.65 -28.72
C PHE A 30 -35.69 -21.63 -29.45
N ARG A 31 -35.29 -21.14 -30.64
CA ARG A 31 -36.22 -20.41 -31.51
C ARG A 31 -37.25 -21.40 -32.05
N LYS A 32 -38.44 -21.40 -31.44
CA LYS A 32 -39.63 -22.20 -31.79
C LYS A 32 -39.74 -22.38 -33.31
N ARG A 33 -39.65 -23.64 -33.80
CA ARG A 33 -40.13 -23.99 -35.14
C ARG A 33 -41.66 -23.82 -35.16
N PRO A 34 -42.25 -23.22 -36.21
CA PRO A 34 -43.70 -23.08 -36.29
C PRO A 34 -44.35 -24.45 -36.53
N LEU A 35 -45.49 -24.67 -35.89
CA LEU A 35 -46.39 -25.80 -36.15
C LEU A 35 -46.78 -25.80 -37.64
N SER A 36 -46.58 -26.92 -38.33
CA SER A 36 -47.23 -27.17 -39.62
C SER A 36 -48.69 -27.53 -39.36
N LEU A 37 -49.58 -26.60 -39.70
CA LEU A 37 -51.01 -26.83 -39.87
C LEU A 37 -51.25 -27.64 -41.16
N ARG A 38 -52.07 -28.70 -41.07
CA ARG A 38 -52.82 -29.27 -42.21
C ARG A 38 -54.29 -29.05 -41.88
N PRO A 39 -55.06 -28.37 -42.75
CA PRO A 39 -56.03 -29.13 -43.55
C PRO A 39 -56.35 -28.53 -44.94
N ALA A 40 -57.02 -29.36 -45.77
CA ALA A 40 -58.07 -29.05 -46.76
C ALA A 40 -57.86 -29.77 -48.11
N GLU A 41 -58.98 -30.39 -48.54
CA GLU A 41 -59.28 -31.15 -49.76
C GLU A 41 -59.06 -30.30 -51.04
N THR A 42 -58.93 -30.84 -52.26
CA THR A 42 -60.04 -31.42 -53.05
C THR A 42 -59.51 -32.11 -54.34
N GLU A 43 -60.24 -33.15 -54.75
CA GLU A 43 -60.52 -33.60 -56.13
C GLU A 43 -59.53 -34.44 -56.98
N GLY A 44 -59.91 -35.70 -57.18
CA GLY A 44 -60.16 -36.24 -58.53
C GLY A 44 -59.21 -37.32 -59.05
N GLN A 45 -59.56 -38.61 -58.87
CA GLN A 45 -59.90 -39.54 -59.97
C GLN A 45 -59.99 -41.01 -59.52
N MET A 46 -61.07 -41.63 -60.01
CA MET A 46 -61.47 -43.04 -60.15
C MET A 46 -60.40 -44.14 -59.99
N ALA A 47 -60.71 -45.19 -59.22
CA ALA A 47 -61.14 -46.52 -59.72
C ALA A 47 -60.92 -47.68 -58.71
N ARG A 48 -62.04 -48.23 -58.21
CA ARG A 48 -62.42 -49.67 -58.21
C ARG A 48 -61.40 -50.72 -57.66
N LYS A 49 -61.72 -51.39 -56.52
CA LYS A 49 -62.44 -52.69 -56.41
C LYS A 49 -62.01 -53.56 -55.18
N ASP A 50 -63.02 -54.18 -54.56
CA ASP A 50 -63.11 -55.46 -53.80
C ASP A 50 -62.57 -55.65 -52.34
N LYS A 51 -63.56 -55.68 -51.42
CA LYS A 51 -63.87 -56.50 -50.20
C LYS A 51 -63.25 -57.94 -50.09
N PRO A 52 -63.52 -58.74 -49.01
CA PRO A 52 -63.57 -58.53 -47.53
C PRO A 52 -63.06 -59.74 -46.67
N GLU A 53 -63.14 -59.67 -45.32
CA GLU A 53 -63.75 -60.66 -44.35
C GLU A 53 -63.15 -60.48 -42.92
N SER A 54 -63.94 -60.21 -41.85
CA SER A 54 -64.75 -61.13 -40.98
C SER A 54 -63.86 -61.82 -39.91
N ALA A 55 -64.18 -62.02 -38.62
CA ALA A 55 -65.35 -61.86 -37.75
C ALA A 55 -64.91 -61.91 -36.26
N ALA A 56 -65.82 -61.54 -35.36
CA ALA A 56 -65.71 -61.56 -33.90
C ALA A 56 -66.30 -62.83 -33.24
N LEU A 57 -65.96 -63.12 -31.98
CA LEU A 57 -66.88 -63.63 -30.92
C LEU A 57 -66.22 -63.71 -29.52
N ILE A 58 -67.03 -63.54 -28.45
CA ILE A 58 -66.79 -63.69 -26.99
C ILE A 58 -67.67 -64.90 -26.48
N PRO A 59 -67.91 -65.24 -25.18
CA PRO A 59 -67.19 -65.25 -23.87
C PRO A 59 -67.27 -66.61 -23.10
N GLY A 60 -66.79 -66.68 -21.84
CA GLY A 60 -67.12 -67.76 -20.88
C GLY A 60 -66.72 -67.50 -19.42
N ASP A 61 -67.65 -67.81 -18.50
CA ASP A 61 -67.75 -67.50 -17.05
C ASP A 61 -67.18 -68.60 -16.12
N ALA A 62 -67.07 -68.32 -14.80
CA ALA A 62 -67.35 -69.22 -13.64
C ALA A 62 -66.34 -69.21 -12.44
N ALA A 63 -66.90 -69.06 -11.22
CA ALA A 63 -66.39 -69.47 -9.88
C ALA A 63 -67.10 -70.81 -9.47
N PRO A 64 -67.01 -71.47 -8.25
CA PRO A 64 -66.69 -70.99 -6.88
C PRO A 64 -66.05 -71.99 -5.83
N ALA A 65 -65.98 -71.54 -4.56
CA ALA A 65 -66.17 -72.25 -3.24
C ALA A 65 -65.06 -73.09 -2.52
N ALA A 66 -64.82 -72.79 -1.22
CA ALA A 66 -65.03 -73.67 -0.02
C ALA A 66 -64.15 -73.31 1.24
N ARG A 67 -64.74 -73.45 2.45
CA ARG A 67 -64.20 -73.52 3.86
C ARG A 67 -64.47 -74.96 4.41
N PRO A 68 -64.22 -75.42 5.68
CA PRO A 68 -63.81 -74.77 6.96
C PRO A 68 -62.78 -75.59 7.83
N ASP A 69 -62.40 -75.10 9.03
CA ASP A 69 -62.43 -75.84 10.34
C ASP A 69 -61.62 -75.14 11.46
N ALA A 70 -61.85 -75.59 12.71
CA ALA A 70 -61.87 -74.83 13.96
C ALA A 70 -60.77 -75.19 15.01
N ALA A 71 -60.81 -74.43 16.12
CA ALA A 71 -60.39 -74.73 17.51
C ALA A 71 -59.00 -74.27 18.05
N ASP A 72 -59.11 -73.43 19.09
CA ASP A 72 -58.39 -73.35 20.37
C ASP A 72 -56.89 -73.03 20.49
N GLY A 73 -56.57 -72.09 21.40
CA GLY A 73 -55.23 -71.98 22.00
C GLY A 73 -54.78 -70.58 22.39
N GLU A 74 -55.23 -70.11 23.55
CA GLU A 74 -54.85 -68.86 24.22
C GLU A 74 -53.40 -68.86 24.74
N ASN A 75 -52.53 -67.93 24.30
CA ASN A 75 -51.80 -66.96 25.14
C ASN A 75 -50.61 -66.24 24.44
N ALA A 76 -50.43 -64.98 24.85
CA ALA A 76 -49.19 -64.18 24.87
C ALA A 76 -48.83 -63.24 23.67
N ARG A 77 -49.24 -61.97 23.87
CA ARG A 77 -48.56 -60.69 23.56
C ARG A 77 -48.68 -60.09 22.14
N PRO A 78 -48.92 -58.76 22.04
CA PRO A 78 -49.39 -58.13 20.81
C PRO A 78 -48.25 -57.82 19.82
N PRO A 79 -48.50 -57.95 18.50
CA PRO A 79 -47.60 -57.47 17.46
C PRO A 79 -47.92 -56.02 17.04
N SER A 80 -46.84 -55.23 16.95
CA SER A 80 -46.53 -54.33 15.83
C SER A 80 -47.70 -53.84 14.93
N GLY A 81 -48.02 -52.55 15.03
CA GLY A 81 -48.78 -51.88 13.97
C GLY A 81 -49.26 -50.46 14.29
N LEU A 82 -48.41 -49.46 14.11
CA LEU A 82 -48.84 -48.14 13.62
C LEU A 82 -47.78 -47.63 12.63
N ARG A 83 -48.09 -47.83 11.33
CA ARG A 83 -47.39 -47.21 10.20
C ARG A 83 -47.39 -45.69 10.37
N GLN A 84 -46.26 -45.12 10.81
CA GLN A 84 -45.96 -43.72 10.54
C GLN A 84 -45.42 -43.64 9.11
N ARG A 85 -46.17 -42.95 8.24
CA ARG A 85 -45.71 -42.58 6.89
C ARG A 85 -44.39 -41.81 7.04
N PRO A 86 -43.31 -42.15 6.31
CA PRO A 86 -42.18 -41.26 6.26
C PRO A 86 -42.65 -39.96 5.59
N ILE A 87 -42.52 -38.85 6.31
CA ILE A 87 -42.57 -37.51 5.74
C ILE A 87 -41.56 -37.53 4.60
N SER A 88 -42.07 -37.53 3.36
CA SER A 88 -41.24 -37.36 2.20
C SER A 88 -40.65 -35.97 2.31
N ALA A 89 -39.37 -35.90 2.71
CA ALA A 89 -38.58 -34.70 2.55
C ALA A 89 -38.67 -34.35 1.07
N GLU A 90 -39.36 -33.26 0.77
CA GLU A 90 -39.53 -32.71 -0.56
C GLU A 90 -38.14 -32.36 -1.08
N SER A 91 -37.53 -33.30 -1.80
CA SER A 91 -36.28 -33.09 -2.48
C SER A 91 -36.53 -32.01 -3.52
N LEU A 92 -35.93 -30.83 -3.34
CA LEU A 92 -35.90 -29.81 -4.39
C LEU A 92 -35.57 -30.49 -5.74
N PRO A 93 -36.29 -30.16 -6.83
CA PRO A 93 -36.08 -30.79 -8.12
C PRO A 93 -34.60 -30.64 -8.55
N PRO A 94 -34.05 -31.55 -9.38
CA PRO A 94 -32.66 -31.49 -9.80
C PRO A 94 -32.44 -30.20 -10.59
N GLY A 95 -31.93 -29.16 -9.90
CA GLY A 95 -31.66 -27.87 -10.50
C GLY A 95 -30.72 -28.04 -11.69
N SER A 96 -31.06 -27.38 -12.80
CA SER A 96 -30.22 -27.30 -13.99
C SER A 96 -28.77 -26.94 -13.62
N PRO A 97 -27.74 -27.43 -14.32
CA PRO A 97 -26.33 -27.09 -14.02
C PRO A 97 -26.10 -25.57 -13.92
N LEU A 98 -26.85 -24.77 -14.69
CA LEU A 98 -26.85 -23.31 -14.63
C LEU A 98 -27.19 -22.75 -13.24
N SER A 99 -28.23 -23.28 -12.58
CA SER A 99 -28.63 -22.77 -11.26
C SER A 99 -27.58 -23.06 -10.20
N ARG A 100 -26.79 -24.14 -10.35
CA ARG A 100 -25.71 -24.49 -9.43
C ARG A 100 -24.52 -23.55 -9.57
N PHE A 101 -24.07 -23.29 -10.79
CA PHE A 101 -23.01 -22.31 -11.03
C PHE A 101 -23.41 -20.91 -10.56
N ALA A 102 -24.68 -20.53 -10.73
CA ALA A 102 -25.20 -19.28 -10.19
C ALA A 102 -25.13 -19.24 -8.65
N ILE A 103 -25.46 -20.35 -7.97
CA ILE A 103 -25.34 -20.44 -6.50
C ILE A 103 -23.89 -20.36 -6.04
N VAL A 104 -22.96 -21.07 -6.69
CA VAL A 104 -21.53 -21.02 -6.36
C VAL A 104 -20.97 -19.61 -6.58
N ALA A 105 -21.33 -18.97 -7.70
CA ALA A 105 -20.95 -17.58 -7.96
C ALA A 105 -21.54 -16.61 -6.92
N ALA A 106 -22.80 -16.81 -6.51
CA ALA A 106 -23.42 -16.01 -5.45
C ALA A 106 -22.72 -16.20 -4.10
N ILE A 107 -22.30 -17.42 -3.76
CA ILE A 107 -21.52 -17.71 -2.56
C ILE A 107 -20.14 -17.02 -2.63
N ALA A 108 -19.44 -17.12 -3.77
CA ALA A 108 -18.16 -16.46 -3.98
C ALA A 108 -18.28 -14.93 -3.81
N LEU A 109 -19.34 -14.32 -4.35
CA LEU A 109 -19.65 -12.90 -4.16
C LEU A 109 -19.99 -12.58 -2.70
N ALA A 110 -20.77 -13.43 -2.03
CA ALA A 110 -21.11 -13.24 -0.63
C ALA A 110 -19.86 -13.28 0.28
N LEU A 111 -18.86 -14.10 -0.06
CA LEU A 111 -17.58 -14.19 0.66
C LEU A 111 -16.68 -12.98 0.48
N LEU A 112 -16.98 -12.09 -0.47
CA LEU A 112 -16.30 -10.79 -0.54
C LEU A 112 -16.63 -9.93 0.69
N ILE A 113 -17.81 -10.10 1.30
CA ILE A 113 -18.20 -9.37 2.51
C ILE A 113 -17.24 -9.66 3.68
N PRO A 114 -17.06 -10.93 4.11
CA PRO A 114 -16.10 -11.22 5.18
C PRO A 114 -14.66 -10.96 4.76
N LEU A 115 -14.29 -11.08 3.48
CA LEU A 115 -12.96 -10.66 3.01
C LEU A 115 -12.72 -9.16 3.22
N LEU A 116 -13.71 -8.30 2.95
CA LEU A 116 -13.64 -6.86 3.21
C LEU A 116 -13.49 -6.55 4.71
N LEU A 117 -14.14 -7.33 5.59
CA LEU A 117 -13.95 -7.19 7.04
C LEU A 117 -12.50 -7.53 7.45
N VAL A 118 -11.93 -8.59 6.88
CA VAL A 118 -10.51 -8.92 7.11
C VAL A 118 -9.60 -7.84 6.55
N GLN A 119 -9.91 -7.28 5.38
CA GLN A 119 -9.14 -6.18 4.81
C GLN A 119 -9.15 -4.96 5.74
N ASN A 120 -10.31 -4.57 6.26
CA ASN A 120 -10.42 -3.46 7.23
C ASN A 120 -9.58 -3.72 8.48
N LEU A 121 -9.59 -4.95 9.01
CA LEU A 121 -8.76 -5.33 10.16
C LEU A 121 -7.26 -5.24 9.84
N VAL A 122 -6.84 -5.71 8.65
CA VAL A 122 -5.45 -5.60 8.21
C VAL A 122 -5.04 -4.14 8.04
N ASP A 123 -5.90 -3.31 7.45
CA ASP A 123 -5.66 -1.87 7.26
C ASP A 123 -5.56 -1.15 8.62
N GLU A 124 -6.39 -1.51 9.60
CA GLU A 124 -6.30 -1.02 10.98
C GLU A 124 -4.97 -1.41 11.62
N ARG A 125 -4.57 -2.68 11.53
CA ARG A 125 -3.30 -3.17 12.08
C ARG A 125 -2.09 -2.52 11.42
N ALA A 126 -2.11 -2.35 10.09
CA ALA A 126 -1.05 -1.67 9.37
C ALA A 126 -0.99 -0.16 9.69
N SER A 127 -2.14 0.47 9.90
CA SER A 127 -2.22 1.87 10.38
C SER A 127 -1.63 2.00 11.78
N LEU A 128 -1.98 1.10 12.70
CA LEU A 128 -1.42 1.06 14.05
C LEU A 128 0.11 0.87 14.01
N TYR A 129 0.61 -0.03 13.16
CA TYR A 129 2.05 -0.19 12.93
C TYR A 129 2.72 1.11 12.47
N ARG A 130 2.18 1.77 11.42
CA ARG A 130 2.72 3.04 10.91
C ARG A 130 2.74 4.13 11.99
N ASN A 131 1.69 4.22 12.80
CA ASN A 131 1.62 5.18 13.91
C ASN A 131 2.67 4.89 14.97
N VAL A 132 2.83 3.63 15.40
CA VAL A 132 3.85 3.26 16.39
C VAL A 132 5.26 3.50 15.88
N VAL A 133 5.55 3.15 14.62
CA VAL A 133 6.85 3.44 13.97
C VAL A 133 7.10 4.94 13.92
N GLN A 134 6.09 5.74 13.58
CA GLN A 134 6.19 7.20 13.56
C GLN A 134 6.42 7.77 14.96
N ASP A 135 5.79 7.23 16.00
CA ASP A 135 5.98 7.65 17.38
C ASP A 135 7.37 7.31 17.91
N ILE A 136 7.88 6.10 17.63
CA ILE A 136 9.25 5.70 17.93
C ILE A 136 10.22 6.65 17.21
N SER A 137 9.97 6.89 15.93
CA SER A 137 10.75 7.81 15.11
C SER A 137 10.79 9.20 15.71
N ARG A 138 9.64 9.83 16.01
CA ARG A 138 9.56 11.18 16.60
C ARG A 138 10.26 11.28 17.95
N THR A 139 10.14 10.25 18.78
CA THR A 139 10.78 10.21 20.11
C THR A 139 12.30 10.06 19.99
N TRP A 140 12.78 9.33 18.98
CA TRP A 140 14.21 9.08 18.77
C TRP A 140 14.94 10.21 18.03
N GLY A 141 14.25 10.90 17.12
CA GLY A 141 14.81 12.03 16.38
C GLY A 141 14.32 12.24 14.95
N GLY A 142 13.33 11.45 14.50
CA GLY A 142 12.67 11.58 13.21
C GLY A 142 13.63 11.60 12.01
N GLN A 143 13.10 11.96 10.85
CA GLN A 143 13.95 12.22 9.69
C GLN A 143 14.70 13.53 9.90
N GLN A 144 16.03 13.46 9.93
CA GLN A 144 16.86 14.62 10.21
C GLN A 144 17.20 15.38 8.94
N GLN A 145 17.02 16.69 8.98
CA GLN A 145 17.52 17.61 7.96
C GLN A 145 18.50 18.59 8.60
N LEU A 146 19.77 18.51 8.19
CA LEU A 146 20.83 19.39 8.65
C LEU A 146 20.93 20.60 7.70
N THR A 147 20.82 21.79 8.25
CA THR A 147 20.87 23.05 7.49
C THR A 147 21.82 24.03 8.13
N GLY A 148 23.05 24.13 7.64
CA GLY A 148 24.06 25.02 8.23
C GLY A 148 25.46 24.48 8.03
N PRO A 149 26.50 25.26 8.33
CA PRO A 149 26.44 26.53 9.06
C PRO A 149 26.10 27.72 8.17
N MET A 150 25.38 28.69 8.74
CA MET A 150 25.11 30.00 8.14
C MET A 150 25.57 31.09 9.10
N LEU A 151 26.25 32.11 8.59
CA LEU A 151 26.75 33.22 9.38
C LEU A 151 25.75 34.39 9.31
N LEU A 152 25.23 34.80 10.47
CA LEU A 152 24.46 36.02 10.62
C LEU A 152 25.34 37.17 11.10
N ILE A 153 25.26 38.30 10.41
CA ILE A 153 26.00 39.52 10.77
C ILE A 153 24.97 40.65 10.96
N PRO A 154 24.77 41.16 12.19
CA PRO A 154 23.86 42.27 12.42
C PRO A 154 24.39 43.55 11.76
N TYR A 155 23.46 44.36 11.26
CA TYR A 155 23.76 45.67 10.70
C TYR A 155 22.67 46.67 11.05
N THR A 156 22.98 47.95 10.93
CA THR A 156 22.00 49.02 11.05
C THR A 156 21.76 49.64 9.69
N GLU A 157 20.49 49.85 9.36
CA GLU A 157 20.06 50.60 8.18
C GLU A 157 19.21 51.79 8.57
N ARG A 158 19.31 52.84 7.76
CA ARG A 158 18.48 54.02 7.89
C ARG A 158 17.19 53.81 7.10
N GLN A 159 16.06 53.71 7.81
CA GLN A 159 14.75 53.63 7.20
C GLN A 159 14.11 55.01 7.18
N ILE A 160 13.72 55.45 5.98
CA ILE A 160 13.04 56.73 5.76
C ILE A 160 11.57 56.42 5.53
N THR A 161 10.72 56.71 6.52
CA THR A 161 9.27 56.58 6.39
C THR A 161 8.68 57.95 6.08
N ARG A 162 8.09 58.08 4.90
CA ARG A 162 7.32 59.28 4.54
C ARG A 162 5.88 59.07 4.95
N ARG A 163 5.44 59.74 6.02
CA ARG A 163 4.05 59.75 6.44
C ARG A 163 3.40 61.04 6.00
N ARG A 164 2.23 60.95 5.36
CA ARG A 164 1.41 62.11 5.04
C ARG A 164 0.70 62.54 6.32
N GLY A 165 1.07 63.69 6.86
CA GLY A 165 0.45 64.27 8.05
C GLY A 165 -0.59 65.32 7.65
N PRO A 166 -1.57 65.64 8.52
CA PRO A 166 -2.43 66.79 8.28
C PRO A 166 -1.56 68.05 8.26
N GLY A 167 -1.51 68.72 7.11
CA GLY A 167 -0.77 69.97 6.96
C GLY A 167 -1.30 71.02 7.92
N LYS A 168 -0.40 71.84 8.48
CA LYS A 168 -0.79 72.96 9.36
C LYS A 168 -1.76 73.86 8.61
N GLU A 169 -2.87 74.22 9.25
CA GLU A 169 -3.85 75.17 8.72
C GLU A 169 -3.13 76.46 8.31
N ALA A 170 -3.19 76.80 7.03
CA ALA A 170 -2.72 78.08 6.54
C ALA A 170 -3.56 79.16 7.20
N THR A 171 -2.94 80.00 8.03
CA THR A 171 -3.57 81.18 8.65
C THR A 171 -3.85 82.21 7.54
N GLY A 172 -4.93 82.01 6.80
CA GLY A 172 -5.32 82.84 5.66
C GLY A 172 -5.72 82.04 4.42
N GLY A 173 -6.87 81.37 4.46
CA GLY A 173 -7.71 81.10 3.28
C GLY A 173 -7.08 80.41 2.06
N GLY A 174 -6.08 79.53 2.24
CA GLY A 174 -5.43 78.79 1.16
C GLY A 174 -5.46 77.28 1.40
N ASN A 175 -5.71 76.53 0.32
CA ASN A 175 -5.90 75.08 0.24
C ASN A 175 -4.94 74.27 1.16
N GLN A 176 -5.48 73.31 1.92
CA GLN A 176 -4.73 72.46 2.84
C GLN A 176 -3.75 71.59 2.04
N GLY A 177 -2.47 71.97 2.03
CA GLY A 177 -1.42 71.19 1.40
C GLY A 177 -1.06 69.97 2.25
N ASP A 178 -1.02 68.80 1.62
CA ASP A 178 -0.50 67.57 2.24
C ASP A 178 0.98 67.77 2.62
N GLU A 179 1.28 67.89 3.92
CA GLU A 179 2.67 67.97 4.39
C GLU A 179 3.24 66.54 4.54
N THR A 180 4.31 66.25 3.78
CA THR A 180 4.98 64.95 3.85
C THR A 180 6.01 64.99 4.98
N ILE A 181 5.66 64.42 6.13
CA ILE A 181 6.58 64.25 7.26
C ILE A 181 7.53 63.11 6.90
N THR A 182 8.82 63.43 6.86
CA THR A 182 9.88 62.44 6.64
C THR A 182 10.48 62.06 7.99
N GLU A 183 10.14 60.88 8.50
CA GLU A 183 10.75 60.32 9.72
C GLU A 183 11.88 59.37 9.34
N SER A 184 13.02 59.49 10.03
CA SER A 184 14.19 58.63 9.83
C SER A 184 14.41 57.83 11.10
N HIS A 185 14.26 56.51 11.05
CA HIS A 185 14.55 55.62 12.18
C HIS A 185 15.63 54.59 11.81
N TRP A 186 16.44 54.23 12.81
CA TRP A 186 17.44 53.18 12.69
C TRP A 186 16.75 51.82 12.87
N ALA A 187 16.88 50.93 11.90
CA ALA A 187 16.36 49.57 11.99
C ALA A 187 17.52 48.55 12.06
N LEU A 188 17.36 47.53 12.91
CA LEU A 188 18.29 46.42 13.01
C LEU A 188 17.99 45.39 11.91
N GLY A 189 18.97 45.15 11.05
CA GLY A 189 18.95 44.10 10.04
C GLY A 189 19.97 43.01 10.34
N HIS A 190 19.87 41.88 9.63
CA HIS A 190 20.89 40.83 9.67
C HIS A 190 21.23 40.39 8.24
N PHE A 191 22.51 40.36 7.91
CA PHE A 191 22.98 39.64 6.74
C PHE A 191 23.01 38.16 7.03
N VAL A 192 22.75 37.36 5.99
CA VAL A 192 22.87 35.91 6.00
C VAL A 192 23.96 35.58 4.98
N LEU A 193 25.08 35.07 5.47
CA LEU A 193 26.24 34.70 4.68
C LEU A 193 26.43 33.19 4.74
N LEU A 194 26.62 32.60 3.57
CA LEU A 194 26.90 31.19 3.40
C LEU A 194 28.42 30.95 3.31
N PRO A 195 28.94 29.82 3.84
CA PRO A 195 30.35 29.51 3.73
C PRO A 195 30.78 29.33 2.28
N THR A 196 32.00 29.72 1.94
CA THR A 196 32.57 29.51 0.61
C THR A 196 32.71 28.01 0.31
N ARG A 197 33.03 27.21 1.34
CA ARG A 197 33.06 25.76 1.29
C ARG A 197 32.61 25.18 2.62
N VAL A 198 31.81 24.13 2.57
CA VAL A 198 31.47 23.27 3.71
C VAL A 198 31.59 21.82 3.30
N ASP A 199 32.32 21.05 4.11
CA ASP A 199 32.49 19.62 3.98
C ASP A 199 31.82 18.94 5.19
N PHE A 200 30.85 18.07 4.92
CA PHE A 200 30.25 17.17 5.90
C PHE A 200 30.84 15.78 5.68
N SER A 201 31.42 15.19 6.71
CA SER A 201 31.98 13.84 6.65
C SER A 201 31.59 13.06 7.89
N GLY A 202 31.10 11.84 7.72
CA GLY A 202 30.83 10.98 8.87
C GLY A 202 30.05 9.73 8.52
N GLY A 203 29.65 9.01 9.56
CA GLY A 203 28.98 7.73 9.44
C GLY A 203 27.61 7.74 10.12
N MET A 204 26.73 6.84 9.67
CA MET A 204 25.47 6.56 10.34
C MET A 204 25.39 5.08 10.70
N VAL A 205 25.17 4.79 11.99
CA VAL A 205 25.08 3.42 12.50
C VAL A 205 23.60 3.08 12.75
N PRO A 206 22.99 2.21 11.93
CA PRO A 206 21.62 1.77 12.11
C PRO A 206 21.45 0.87 13.34
N GLN A 207 20.29 0.94 13.97
CA GLN A 207 19.88 0.16 15.12
C GLN A 207 18.39 -0.18 14.99
N GLU A 208 18.02 -1.41 15.35
CA GLU A 208 16.60 -1.78 15.44
C GLU A 208 16.06 -1.38 16.82
N ARG A 209 14.96 -0.62 16.86
CA ARG A 209 14.24 -0.31 18.11
C ARG A 209 12.90 -1.02 18.12
N ARG A 210 12.52 -1.51 19.30
CA ARG A 210 11.27 -2.26 19.51
C ARG A 210 10.35 -1.55 20.48
N ARG A 211 9.05 -1.60 20.19
CA ARG A 211 7.98 -1.24 21.13
C ARG A 211 6.89 -2.31 21.02
N GLY A 212 6.83 -3.20 22.01
CA GLY A 212 6.00 -4.40 21.91
C GLY A 212 6.45 -5.29 20.75
N ILE A 213 5.53 -5.62 19.84
CA ILE A 213 5.80 -6.41 18.63
C ILE A 213 6.34 -5.56 17.47
N TYR A 214 6.30 -4.23 17.57
CA TYR A 214 6.66 -3.33 16.48
C TYR A 214 8.15 -3.02 16.49
N ARG A 215 8.75 -3.06 15.30
CA ARG A 215 10.16 -2.76 15.04
C ARG A 215 10.26 -1.53 14.14
N SER A 216 11.25 -0.69 14.40
CA SER A 216 11.58 0.49 13.60
C SER A 216 13.09 0.58 13.46
N LEU A 217 13.57 0.80 12.24
CA LEU A 217 14.95 1.15 11.98
C LEU A 217 15.22 2.61 12.39
N VAL A 218 16.18 2.81 13.28
CA VAL A 218 16.70 4.13 13.66
C VAL A 218 18.21 4.14 13.46
N TYR A 219 18.85 5.29 13.62
CA TYR A 219 20.32 5.39 13.56
C TYR A 219 20.86 6.40 14.56
N THR A 220 22.16 6.30 14.82
CA THR A 220 22.97 7.36 15.40
C THR A 220 23.97 7.82 14.33
N ALA A 221 23.95 9.10 14.01
CA ALA A 221 24.89 9.72 13.08
C ALA A 221 26.00 10.41 13.87
N ASP A 222 27.23 10.21 13.42
CA ASP A 222 28.43 10.88 13.88
C ASP A 222 28.97 11.70 12.69
N LEU A 223 28.85 13.02 12.78
CA LEU A 223 29.18 13.94 11.70
C LEU A 223 30.23 14.96 12.11
N HIS A 224 31.28 15.06 11.30
CA HIS A 224 32.25 16.15 11.32
C HIS A 224 31.92 17.16 10.23
N LEU A 225 31.98 18.43 10.60
CA LEU A 225 31.74 19.57 9.73
C LEU A 225 33.02 20.38 9.70
N ALA A 226 33.49 20.75 8.52
CA ALA A 226 34.62 21.64 8.36
C ALA A 226 34.42 22.55 7.17
N GLY A 227 35.02 23.74 7.20
CA GLY A 227 34.91 24.65 6.07
C GLY A 227 35.49 26.02 6.34
N ARG A 228 35.09 26.96 5.48
CA ARG A 228 35.52 28.35 5.58
C ARG A 228 34.44 29.35 5.16
N PHE A 229 34.38 30.45 5.89
CA PHE A 229 33.65 31.66 5.50
C PHE A 229 34.64 32.69 4.94
N THR A 230 34.22 33.39 3.89
CA THR A 230 34.94 34.55 3.37
C THR A 230 34.06 35.77 3.56
N LEU A 231 34.52 36.76 4.31
CA LEU A 231 33.75 37.99 4.50
C LEU A 231 33.61 38.73 3.17
N PRO A 232 32.38 39.14 2.80
CA PRO A 232 32.16 39.89 1.58
C PRO A 232 32.77 41.29 1.70
N PRO A 233 33.24 41.87 0.59
CA PRO A 233 33.67 43.26 0.56
C PRO A 233 32.48 44.22 0.75
N ASP A 234 32.75 45.45 1.18
CA ASP A 234 31.72 46.44 1.54
C ASP A 234 30.75 46.76 0.38
N ASP A 235 31.21 46.71 -0.86
CA ASP A 235 30.36 46.91 -2.04
C ASP A 235 29.31 45.81 -2.19
N ALA A 236 29.64 44.56 -1.85
CA ALA A 236 28.71 43.45 -1.86
C ALA A 236 27.67 43.58 -0.73
N LEU A 237 28.09 44.04 0.45
CA LEU A 237 27.17 44.34 1.55
C LEU A 237 26.20 45.47 1.19
N LYS A 238 26.69 46.55 0.57
CA LYS A 238 25.84 47.66 0.08
C LYS A 238 24.90 47.24 -1.05
N ARG A 239 25.29 46.31 -1.92
CA ARG A 239 24.36 45.72 -2.92
C ARG A 239 23.22 44.95 -2.25
N ALA A 240 23.52 44.20 -1.19
CA ALA A 240 22.52 43.42 -0.48
C ALA A 240 21.60 44.29 0.40
N ALA A 241 22.14 45.36 1.01
CA ALA A 241 21.38 46.36 1.77
C ALA A 241 21.80 47.78 1.35
N PRO A 242 21.08 48.42 0.40
CA PRO A 242 21.45 49.76 -0.10
C PRO A 242 21.43 50.88 0.94
N ALA A 243 20.62 50.73 1.99
CA ALA A 243 20.51 51.68 3.10
C ALA A 243 21.44 51.33 4.30
N LEU A 244 22.48 50.53 4.06
CA LEU A 244 23.45 50.11 5.07
C LEU A 244 24.24 51.30 5.61
N GLU A 245 24.33 51.39 6.93
CA GLU A 245 25.00 52.50 7.62
C GLU A 245 26.17 51.99 8.47
N SER A 246 25.98 50.93 9.25
CA SER A 246 27.09 50.25 9.94
C SER A 246 26.86 48.76 10.11
N VAL A 247 27.96 48.00 10.18
CA VAL A 247 27.98 46.54 10.35
C VAL A 247 28.54 46.21 11.74
N ASN A 248 27.83 45.40 12.51
CA ASN A 248 28.28 44.92 13.81
C ASN A 248 28.93 43.54 13.69
N TYR A 249 30.23 43.54 13.41
CA TYR A 249 31.05 42.32 13.32
C TYR A 249 31.21 41.57 14.65
N ALA A 250 31.12 42.26 15.79
CA ALA A 250 31.27 41.65 17.11
C ALA A 250 30.04 40.86 17.56
N GLY A 251 28.86 41.20 17.05
CA GLY A 251 27.58 40.56 17.37
C GLY A 251 27.16 39.47 16.39
N ALA A 252 28.10 38.85 15.68
CA ALA A 252 27.78 37.83 14.69
C ALA A 252 27.44 36.47 15.33
N TYR A 253 26.67 35.65 14.63
CA TYR A 253 26.28 34.31 15.08
C TYR A 253 26.38 33.31 13.94
N VAL A 254 26.91 32.12 14.21
CA VAL A 254 26.72 30.97 13.32
C VAL A 254 25.44 30.27 13.73
N VAL A 255 24.55 29.98 12.78
CA VAL A 255 23.31 29.24 12.99
C VAL A 255 23.36 27.89 12.28
N MET A 256 22.94 26.86 13.01
CA MET A 256 22.82 25.48 12.57
C MET A 256 21.38 25.02 12.77
N GLY A 257 20.72 24.64 11.68
CA GLY A 257 19.38 24.08 11.67
C GLY A 257 19.39 22.56 11.75
N LEU A 258 18.49 22.01 12.57
CA LEU A 258 18.25 20.58 12.66
C LEU A 258 16.75 20.33 12.87
N SER A 259 16.16 19.36 12.15
CA SER A 259 14.73 19.03 12.26
C SER A 259 14.30 18.73 13.70
N TYR A 260 15.07 17.91 14.42
CA TYR A 260 14.79 17.47 15.79
C TYR A 260 15.98 17.74 16.72
N PRO A 261 16.09 18.95 17.30
CA PRO A 261 17.17 19.29 18.23
C PRO A 261 17.18 18.45 19.51
N ASN A 262 16.03 17.92 19.93
CA ASN A 262 15.92 17.00 21.06
C ASN A 262 16.67 15.67 20.84
N ALA A 263 17.08 15.38 19.60
CA ALA A 263 17.86 14.19 19.25
C ALA A 263 19.38 14.43 19.19
N LEU A 264 19.84 15.68 19.42
CA LEU A 264 21.26 15.98 19.58
C LEU A 264 21.77 15.31 20.87
N ARG A 265 22.79 14.45 20.74
CA ARG A 265 23.44 13.80 21.87
C ARG A 265 24.70 14.55 22.30
N THR A 266 25.46 15.02 21.32
CA THR A 266 26.71 15.74 21.55
C THR A 266 26.82 16.85 20.52
N VAL A 267 27.08 18.06 21.02
CA VAL A 267 27.46 19.23 20.22
C VAL A 267 28.86 19.60 20.68
N GLY A 268 29.86 19.25 19.89
CA GLY A 268 31.24 19.68 20.13
C GLY A 268 31.36 21.20 19.99
N PRO A 269 32.38 21.82 20.63
CA PRO A 269 32.64 23.24 20.44
C PRO A 269 32.88 23.55 18.96
N LEU A 270 32.40 24.70 18.52
CA LEU A 270 32.77 25.24 17.22
C LEU A 270 34.18 25.79 17.33
N VAL A 271 35.14 25.15 16.66
CA VAL A 271 36.50 25.67 16.54
C VAL A 271 36.48 26.74 15.45
N TRP A 272 36.48 28.01 15.83
CA TRP A 272 36.44 29.18 14.94
C TRP A 272 37.82 29.86 14.93
N ASN A 273 38.58 29.72 13.84
CA ASN A 273 39.97 30.18 13.76
C ASN A 273 40.81 29.77 15.01
N LYS A 274 40.74 28.49 15.39
CA LYS A 274 41.39 27.88 16.57
C LYS A 274 40.79 28.25 17.94
N ALA A 275 39.82 29.14 18.02
CA ALA A 275 39.10 29.42 19.27
C ALA A 275 37.90 28.48 19.42
N GLU A 276 37.73 27.87 20.59
CA GLU A 276 36.58 27.02 20.88
C GLU A 276 35.40 27.87 21.39
N LEU A 277 34.25 27.74 20.72
CA LEU A 277 33.03 28.49 21.03
C LEU A 277 31.87 27.51 21.26
N ASN A 278 31.09 27.77 22.30
CA ASN A 278 29.98 26.90 22.70
C ASN A 278 28.67 27.29 22.01
N ALA A 279 27.83 26.29 21.75
CA ALA A 279 26.50 26.49 21.21
C ALA A 279 25.51 26.96 22.28
N GLU A 280 24.61 27.84 21.88
CA GLU A 280 23.45 28.31 22.62
C GLU A 280 22.16 27.75 21.99
N PRO A 281 21.16 27.37 22.81
CA PRO A 281 19.86 26.95 22.29
C PRO A 281 19.17 28.05 21.49
N GLY A 282 18.46 27.64 20.43
CA GLY A 282 17.65 28.52 19.61
C GLY A 282 18.38 29.09 18.40
N ILE A 283 17.59 29.65 17.49
CA ILE A 283 18.02 30.12 16.18
C ILE A 283 17.85 31.64 16.00
N GLN A 284 17.33 32.33 17.02
CA GLN A 284 17.07 33.75 16.94
C GLN A 284 18.37 34.53 16.67
N PRO A 285 18.35 35.53 15.76
CA PRO A 285 17.18 36.12 15.11
C PRO A 285 16.74 35.46 13.79
N PHE A 286 17.37 34.36 13.35
CA PHE A 286 17.08 33.70 12.08
C PHE A 286 15.73 32.96 12.10
N SER A 287 14.65 33.65 11.75
CA SER A 287 13.28 33.11 11.77
C SER A 287 12.93 32.17 10.60
N LYS A 288 13.82 32.03 9.60
CA LYS A 288 13.59 31.19 8.40
C LYS A 288 13.88 29.71 8.62
N LEU A 289 14.51 29.37 9.74
CA LEU A 289 14.58 27.99 10.22
C LEU A 289 13.49 27.76 11.26
N LYS A 290 13.08 26.51 11.44
CA LYS A 290 12.13 26.14 12.51
C LYS A 290 12.85 25.87 13.82
N ASN A 291 13.94 25.11 13.74
CA ASN A 291 14.60 24.46 14.88
C ASN A 291 16.12 24.44 14.66
N GLY A 292 16.89 24.50 15.74
CA GLY A 292 18.35 24.49 15.68
C GLY A 292 19.02 25.12 16.90
N PHE A 293 20.30 25.46 16.73
CA PHE A 293 21.11 26.16 17.72
C PHE A 293 21.95 27.24 17.03
N ARG A 294 22.49 28.16 17.82
CA ARG A 294 23.38 29.23 17.36
C ARG A 294 24.66 29.26 18.17
N ILE A 295 25.72 29.82 17.61
CA ILE A 295 27.00 29.99 18.29
C ILE A 295 27.42 31.45 18.10
N PRO A 296 27.59 32.25 19.17
CA PRO A 296 28.12 33.60 19.04
C PRO A 296 29.56 33.54 18.53
N VAL A 297 29.86 34.29 17.48
CA VAL A 297 31.19 34.39 16.89
C VAL A 297 31.62 35.85 16.81
N ARG A 298 32.91 36.11 16.95
CA ARG A 298 33.47 37.45 16.80
C ARG A 298 34.16 37.56 15.45
N LEU A 299 33.75 38.55 14.67
CA LEU A 299 34.38 38.90 13.42
C LEU A 299 35.22 40.17 13.60
N SER A 300 36.26 40.29 12.79
CA SER A 300 37.10 41.47 12.64
C SER A 300 37.14 41.80 11.15
N PRO A 301 36.96 43.07 10.76
CA PRO A 301 37.01 43.48 9.36
C PRO A 301 38.39 43.28 8.72
N GLU A 302 39.45 43.13 9.53
CA GLU A 302 40.82 42.88 9.07
C GLU A 302 41.04 41.44 8.58
N ILE A 303 40.26 40.49 9.12
CA ILE A 303 40.37 39.08 8.79
C ILE A 303 39.32 38.74 7.74
N ARG A 304 39.77 38.41 6.53
CA ARG A 304 38.85 38.08 5.42
C ARG A 304 38.35 36.65 5.44
N GLU A 305 39.10 35.72 6.05
CA GLU A 305 38.78 34.29 6.01
C GLU A 305 38.71 33.71 7.41
N TYR A 306 37.64 32.95 7.65
CA TYR A 306 37.38 32.25 8.90
C TYR A 306 37.21 30.77 8.64
N THR A 307 38.14 29.99 9.17
CA THR A 307 38.05 28.52 9.20
C THR A 307 37.17 28.09 10.36
N PHE A 308 36.39 27.05 10.13
CA PHE A 308 35.57 26.46 11.18
C PHE A 308 35.62 24.92 11.13
N SER A 309 35.48 24.30 12.30
CA SER A 309 35.14 22.89 12.41
C SER A 309 34.24 22.62 13.60
N GLN A 310 33.36 21.63 13.48
CA GLN A 310 32.48 21.19 14.56
C GLN A 310 32.23 19.68 14.45
N HIS A 311 31.97 19.04 15.58
CA HIS A 311 31.57 17.64 15.68
C HIS A 311 30.16 17.54 16.24
N LEU A 312 29.29 16.80 15.57
CA LEU A 312 27.90 16.60 15.97
C LEU A 312 27.58 15.11 16.01
N VAL A 313 27.02 14.67 17.14
CA VAL A 313 26.44 13.33 17.28
C VAL A 313 24.96 13.47 17.58
N PHE A 314 24.11 12.87 16.74
CA PHE A 314 22.67 12.93 16.91
C PHE A 314 21.98 11.65 16.45
N ASN A 315 20.79 11.47 16.98
CA ASN A 315 19.90 10.37 16.59
C ASN A 315 18.97 10.80 15.46
N GLY A 316 18.58 9.84 14.63
CA GLY A 316 17.55 10.02 13.62
C GLY A 316 16.89 8.70 13.25
N SER A 317 15.89 8.77 12.39
CA SER A 317 15.18 7.62 11.85
C SER A 317 14.83 7.86 10.39
N SER A 318 14.53 6.78 9.66
CA SER A 318 14.21 6.78 8.22
C SER A 318 15.33 7.26 7.30
N GLY A 319 15.95 8.42 7.54
CA GLY A 319 17.03 8.94 6.69
C GLY A 319 17.58 10.27 7.18
N ILE A 320 18.63 10.72 6.51
CA ILE A 320 19.28 12.01 6.74
C ILE A 320 19.31 12.82 5.45
N ARG A 321 18.99 14.11 5.56
CA ARG A 321 19.05 15.08 4.47
C ARG A 321 19.93 16.26 4.86
N PHE A 322 20.55 16.86 3.87
CA PHE A 322 21.42 18.02 4.01
C PHE A 322 20.91 19.12 3.09
N THR A 323 20.71 20.31 3.63
CA THR A 323 20.45 21.52 2.85
C THR A 323 21.79 22.11 2.43
N PRO A 324 22.10 22.23 1.12
CA PRO A 324 23.40 22.71 0.65
C PRO A 324 23.59 24.20 0.93
N VAL A 325 24.37 24.54 1.96
CA VAL A 325 24.58 25.94 2.37
C VAL A 325 25.94 26.49 1.97
N GLY A 326 26.74 25.81 1.15
CA GLY A 326 28.07 26.28 0.74
C GLY A 326 28.10 26.91 -0.66
N GLY A 327 29.17 27.67 -0.94
CA GLY A 327 29.62 27.95 -2.31
C GLY A 327 29.91 26.65 -3.07
N VAL A 328 30.54 25.71 -2.36
CA VAL A 328 30.53 24.27 -2.64
C VAL A 328 30.19 23.52 -1.34
N THR A 329 29.21 22.63 -1.40
CA THR A 329 28.87 21.70 -0.31
C THR A 329 29.29 20.30 -0.69
N LYS A 330 30.24 19.71 0.06
CA LYS A 330 30.60 18.31 -0.07
C LYS A 330 30.00 17.51 1.07
N ILE A 331 29.41 16.37 0.76
CA ILE A 331 28.85 15.45 1.76
C ILE A 331 29.49 14.09 1.51
N THR A 332 30.06 13.47 2.53
CA THR A 332 30.59 12.10 2.49
C THR A 332 29.96 11.33 3.64
N LEU A 333 29.22 10.27 3.31
CA LEU A 333 28.46 9.50 4.28
C LEU A 333 28.67 8.00 4.06
N ASP A 334 28.89 7.28 5.15
CA ASP A 334 28.97 5.83 5.17
C ASP A 334 28.00 5.19 6.18
N SER A 335 27.60 3.96 5.91
CA SER A 335 26.77 3.18 6.82
C SER A 335 26.94 1.68 6.56
N PRO A 336 26.88 0.82 7.60
CA PRO A 336 26.81 -0.63 7.41
C PRO A 336 25.44 -1.13 6.89
N TRP A 337 24.51 -0.24 6.52
CA TRP A 337 23.21 -0.64 5.96
C TRP A 337 23.32 -1.03 4.47
N PRO A 338 22.85 -2.21 4.03
CA PRO A 338 23.01 -2.67 2.65
C PRO A 338 22.00 -2.09 1.65
N HIS A 339 20.92 -1.47 2.12
CA HIS A 339 19.81 -1.03 1.25
C HIS A 339 19.54 0.48 1.36
N PRO A 340 20.48 1.35 0.92
CA PRO A 340 20.23 2.78 0.85
C PRO A 340 19.26 3.13 -0.28
N SER A 341 18.43 4.14 -0.04
CA SER A 341 17.63 4.83 -1.04
C SER A 341 18.11 6.28 -1.12
N PHE A 342 18.85 6.61 -2.17
CA PHE A 342 19.34 7.97 -2.39
C PHE A 342 18.20 8.87 -2.86
N GLN A 343 17.93 9.95 -2.12
CA GLN A 343 16.80 10.83 -2.36
C GLN A 343 17.20 12.30 -2.26
N GLY A 344 16.29 13.17 -2.71
CA GLY A 344 16.49 14.61 -2.80
C GLY A 344 16.58 15.10 -4.24
N ASP A 345 16.91 16.36 -4.41
CA ASP A 345 17.02 17.03 -5.70
C ASP A 345 18.32 16.69 -6.44
N ILE A 346 19.32 16.20 -5.69
CA ILE A 346 20.63 15.80 -6.22
C ILE A 346 21.02 14.41 -5.70
N LEU A 347 21.36 13.54 -6.64
CA LEU A 347 21.92 12.21 -6.37
C LEU A 347 23.44 12.29 -6.15
N PRO A 348 24.05 11.31 -5.42
CA PRO A 348 25.48 11.30 -5.18
C PRO A 348 26.27 11.18 -6.48
N VAL A 349 27.42 11.85 -6.54
CA VAL A 349 28.35 11.81 -7.67
C VAL A 349 29.09 10.47 -7.71
N SER A 350 29.36 9.88 -6.55
CA SER A 350 29.90 8.53 -6.40
C SER A 350 29.15 7.77 -5.31
N ARG A 351 28.83 6.50 -5.59
CA ARG A 351 28.20 5.58 -4.63
C ARG A 351 28.76 4.17 -4.76
N GLU A 352 29.00 3.53 -3.64
CA GLU A 352 29.33 2.12 -3.52
C GLU A 352 28.30 1.48 -2.58
N VAL A 353 27.62 0.43 -3.03
CA VAL A 353 26.62 -0.31 -2.25
C VAL A 353 26.98 -1.78 -2.29
N THR A 354 27.10 -2.38 -1.11
CA THR A 354 27.49 -3.78 -0.90
C THR A 354 26.60 -4.39 0.18
N ASP A 355 26.64 -5.71 0.32
CA ASP A 355 25.93 -6.41 1.41
C ASP A 355 26.43 -6.02 2.82
N GLN A 356 27.60 -5.39 2.91
CA GLN A 356 28.18 -4.91 4.17
C GLN A 356 27.85 -3.45 4.48
N GLY A 357 27.22 -2.71 3.54
CA GLY A 357 26.95 -1.30 3.72
C GLY A 357 27.06 -0.45 2.45
N PHE A 358 26.97 0.86 2.62
CA PHE A 358 27.16 1.84 1.55
C PHE A 358 28.14 2.95 1.92
N LYS A 359 28.73 3.53 0.88
CA LYS A 359 29.45 4.81 0.91
C LYS A 359 28.94 5.70 -0.20
N ALA A 360 28.69 6.95 0.10
CA ALA A 360 28.20 7.91 -0.89
C ALA A 360 28.83 9.29 -0.70
N ALA A 361 29.09 9.95 -1.81
CA ALA A 361 29.60 11.32 -1.82
C ALA A 361 28.80 12.21 -2.76
N TRP A 362 28.49 13.41 -2.27
CA TRP A 362 27.87 14.50 -3.03
C TRP A 362 28.83 15.67 -3.09
N GLU A 363 28.83 16.37 -4.22
CA GLU A 363 29.51 17.66 -4.39
C GLU A 363 28.56 18.62 -5.10
N ILE A 364 28.09 19.62 -4.37
CA ILE A 364 26.98 20.47 -4.78
C ILE A 364 27.47 21.92 -4.90
N PRO A 365 27.62 22.45 -6.12
CA PRO A 365 27.97 23.85 -6.33
C PRO A 365 26.76 24.76 -6.03
N SER A 366 27.02 25.97 -5.55
CA SER A 366 25.98 26.95 -5.22
C SER A 366 25.08 27.35 -6.38
N LEU A 367 25.51 27.18 -7.64
CA LEU A 367 24.68 27.43 -8.83
C LEU A 367 23.56 26.40 -9.02
N ALA A 368 23.63 25.23 -8.37
CA ALA A 368 22.59 24.21 -8.46
C ALA A 368 21.32 24.55 -7.68
N ARG A 369 21.34 25.60 -6.85
CA ARG A 369 20.26 25.99 -5.95
C ARG A 369 19.76 27.41 -6.22
N SER A 370 18.52 27.68 -5.85
CA SER A 370 17.81 28.95 -6.16
C SER A 370 17.81 29.99 -5.01
N TYR A 371 18.84 29.98 -4.14
CA TYR A 371 19.01 30.97 -3.07
C TYR A 371 20.45 31.49 -3.04
N PRO A 372 20.67 32.77 -2.66
CA PRO A 372 21.98 33.41 -2.81
C PRO A 372 23.00 32.95 -1.75
N ASN A 373 24.27 33.29 -1.95
CA ASN A 373 25.35 33.11 -0.97
C ASN A 373 25.41 34.24 0.07
N LEU A 374 24.87 35.40 -0.27
CA LEU A 374 24.75 36.58 0.60
C LEU A 374 23.35 37.18 0.40
N GLY A 375 22.66 37.46 1.50
CA GLY A 375 21.38 38.16 1.46
C GLY A 375 21.07 38.81 2.80
N THR A 376 19.91 39.45 2.90
CA THR A 376 19.38 39.92 4.19
C THR A 376 18.38 38.89 4.73
N LEU A 377 18.24 38.82 6.06
CA LEU A 377 17.25 37.96 6.70
C LEU A 377 15.82 38.26 6.22
N LYS A 378 15.51 39.53 5.93
CA LYS A 378 14.21 39.97 5.42
C LYS A 378 13.91 39.38 4.04
N SER A 379 14.91 39.36 3.14
CA SER A 379 14.76 38.86 1.77
C SER A 379 15.09 37.37 1.62
N TRP A 380 15.46 36.68 2.71
CA TRP A 380 15.85 35.28 2.63
C TRP A 380 14.64 34.38 2.28
N PRO A 381 14.77 33.45 1.31
CA PRO A 381 13.64 32.62 0.88
C PRO A 381 13.12 31.72 2.02
N GLU A 382 11.80 31.65 2.18
CA GLU A 382 11.16 30.81 3.22
C GLU A 382 11.43 29.31 3.00
N ASN A 383 11.40 28.85 1.75
CA ASN A 383 11.52 27.42 1.41
C ASN A 383 12.94 27.02 0.97
N PHE A 384 13.99 27.73 1.42
CA PHE A 384 15.36 27.43 0.99
C PHE A 384 15.81 26.01 1.39
N THR A 385 15.20 25.43 2.42
CA THR A 385 15.45 24.04 2.85
C THR A 385 14.75 22.99 1.98
N ALA A 386 13.94 23.37 0.99
CA ALA A 386 13.30 22.40 0.11
C ALA A 386 14.33 21.66 -0.76
N PHE A 387 15.37 22.38 -1.20
CA PHE A 387 16.46 21.82 -1.98
C PHE A 387 17.41 21.04 -1.07
N ALA A 388 17.42 19.72 -1.18
CA ALA A 388 18.17 18.86 -0.28
C ALA A 388 18.81 17.67 -1.00
N ALA A 389 19.90 17.17 -0.42
CA ALA A 389 20.53 15.92 -0.82
C ALA A 389 20.61 14.99 0.39
N GLY A 390 20.40 13.69 0.20
CA GLY A 390 20.43 12.76 1.31
C GLY A 390 20.24 11.30 0.96
N VAL A 391 20.09 10.50 2.00
CA VAL A 391 19.84 9.08 1.92
C VAL A 391 18.78 8.67 2.92
N GLU A 392 17.88 7.81 2.47
CA GLU A 392 16.92 7.11 3.29
C GLU A 392 17.37 5.66 3.46
N LEU A 393 17.27 5.14 4.67
CA LEU A 393 17.47 3.73 4.97
C LEU A 393 16.17 3.00 4.60
N TYR A 394 16.12 2.48 3.39
CA TYR A 394 14.97 1.74 2.92
C TYR A 394 14.89 0.38 3.63
N GLU A 395 13.75 0.09 4.23
CA GLU A 395 13.46 -1.21 4.86
C GLU A 395 12.61 -2.03 3.88
N ALA A 396 13.22 -3.03 3.25
CA ALA A 396 12.56 -3.87 2.25
C ALA A 396 11.35 -4.59 2.86
N ALA A 397 10.19 -4.39 2.24
CA ALA A 397 8.92 -5.08 2.48
C ALA A 397 8.67 -5.45 3.95
N THR A 398 8.18 -4.49 4.73
CA THR A 398 7.67 -4.80 6.08
C THR A 398 6.64 -5.93 5.99
N HIS A 399 6.62 -6.81 6.99
CA HIS A 399 5.72 -7.95 7.05
C HIS A 399 4.25 -7.54 6.81
N TYR A 400 3.86 -6.35 7.29
CA TYR A 400 2.56 -5.73 7.05
C TYR A 400 2.26 -5.41 5.58
N HIS A 401 3.25 -4.99 4.80
CA HIS A 401 3.07 -4.72 3.37
C HIS A 401 2.70 -6.00 2.60
N LEU A 402 3.35 -7.12 2.91
CA LEU A 402 3.05 -8.41 2.29
C LEU A 402 1.65 -8.94 2.70
N ILE A 403 1.23 -8.71 3.94
CA ILE A 403 -0.12 -9.08 4.40
C ILE A 403 -1.18 -8.23 3.73
N GLU A 404 -1.01 -6.90 3.68
CA GLU A 404 -1.92 -5.99 2.96
C GLU A 404 -2.08 -6.45 1.50
N ARG A 405 -0.96 -6.77 0.82
CA ARG A 405 -0.98 -7.32 -0.54
C ARG A 405 -1.73 -8.66 -0.62
N SER A 406 -1.52 -9.57 0.34
CA SER A 406 -2.17 -10.89 0.37
C SER A 406 -3.70 -10.79 0.42
N VAL A 407 -4.24 -9.88 1.24
CA VAL A 407 -5.70 -9.70 1.36
C VAL A 407 -6.27 -8.97 0.15
N LYS A 408 -5.56 -7.97 -0.41
CA LYS A 408 -5.95 -7.30 -1.66
C LYS A 408 -6.05 -8.30 -2.84
N TYR A 409 -5.14 -9.26 -2.91
CA TYR A 409 -5.21 -10.35 -3.89
C TYR A 409 -6.22 -11.45 -3.52
N GLY A 410 -6.86 -11.38 -2.35
CA GLY A 410 -7.82 -12.37 -1.90
C GLY A 410 -9.07 -12.48 -2.78
N ILE A 411 -9.47 -11.40 -3.45
CA ILE A 411 -10.59 -11.45 -4.41
C ILE A 411 -10.25 -12.38 -5.58
N LEU A 412 -9.06 -12.20 -6.16
CA LEU A 412 -8.55 -13.05 -7.23
C LEU A 412 -8.42 -14.49 -6.76
N PHE A 413 -7.88 -14.68 -5.54
CA PHE A 413 -7.65 -16.01 -4.97
C PHE A 413 -8.95 -16.78 -4.70
N ILE A 414 -9.95 -16.13 -4.10
CA ILE A 414 -11.29 -16.70 -3.90
C ILE A 414 -11.92 -17.06 -5.24
N GLY A 415 -11.92 -16.13 -6.20
CA GLY A 415 -12.49 -16.37 -7.54
C GLY A 415 -11.84 -17.55 -8.25
N LEU A 416 -10.51 -17.64 -8.19
CA LEU A 416 -9.76 -18.72 -8.81
C LEU A 416 -10.01 -20.08 -8.15
N THR A 417 -10.13 -20.09 -6.83
CA THR A 417 -10.39 -21.30 -6.06
C THR A 417 -11.76 -21.85 -6.40
N PHE A 418 -12.80 -21.00 -6.41
CA PHE A 418 -14.15 -21.40 -6.83
C PHE A 418 -14.19 -21.86 -8.31
N LEU A 419 -13.47 -21.18 -9.20
CA LEU A 419 -13.33 -21.62 -10.58
C LEU A 419 -12.67 -23.01 -10.68
N ALA A 420 -11.63 -23.26 -9.89
CA ALA A 420 -10.97 -24.55 -9.84
C ALA A 420 -11.90 -25.65 -9.30
N PHE A 421 -12.70 -25.36 -8.27
CA PHE A 421 -13.74 -26.27 -7.78
C PHE A 421 -14.83 -26.55 -8.81
N ILE A 422 -15.22 -25.55 -9.62
CA ILE A 422 -16.17 -25.75 -10.73
C ILE A 422 -15.58 -26.69 -11.78
N ILE A 423 -14.31 -26.49 -12.17
CA ILE A 423 -13.60 -27.36 -13.11
C ILE A 423 -13.52 -28.79 -12.56
N PHE A 424 -13.22 -28.93 -11.26
CA PHE A 424 -13.16 -30.20 -10.57
C PHE A 424 -14.52 -30.93 -10.55
N GLU A 425 -15.61 -30.22 -10.23
CA GLU A 425 -16.98 -30.75 -10.27
C GLU A 425 -17.38 -31.22 -11.68
N LEU A 426 -17.00 -30.44 -12.71
CA LEU A 426 -17.25 -30.77 -14.12
C LEU A 426 -16.47 -32.02 -14.56
N GLY A 427 -15.25 -32.21 -14.06
CA GLY A 427 -14.37 -33.31 -14.47
C GLY A 427 -14.62 -34.64 -13.77
N LEU A 428 -14.93 -34.64 -12.46
CA LEU A 428 -14.95 -35.85 -11.62
C LEU A 428 -16.36 -36.34 -11.25
N ARG A 429 -17.43 -35.70 -11.76
CA ARG A 429 -18.85 -36.04 -11.49
C ARG A 429 -19.24 -36.06 -9.99
N ALA A 430 -18.37 -35.58 -9.10
CA ALA A 430 -18.63 -35.46 -7.67
C ALA A 430 -19.49 -34.22 -7.40
N ARG A 431 -20.59 -34.36 -6.64
CA ARG A 431 -21.54 -33.27 -6.37
C ARG A 431 -21.37 -32.79 -4.94
N LEU A 432 -20.96 -31.54 -4.77
CA LEU A 432 -20.93 -30.89 -3.47
C LEU A 432 -22.22 -30.11 -3.23
N HIS A 433 -22.69 -30.09 -1.98
CA HIS A 433 -23.84 -29.30 -1.58
C HIS A 433 -23.44 -27.81 -1.46
N PRO A 434 -24.32 -26.84 -1.80
CA PRO A 434 -24.01 -25.40 -1.69
C PRO A 434 -23.40 -24.96 -0.35
N VAL A 435 -23.86 -25.55 0.76
CA VAL A 435 -23.32 -25.29 2.11
C VAL A 435 -21.83 -25.62 2.22
N GLN A 436 -21.37 -26.66 1.52
CA GLN A 436 -19.96 -27.10 1.54
C GLN A 436 -19.06 -26.07 0.83
N TYR A 437 -19.52 -25.48 -0.27
CA TYR A 437 -18.85 -24.37 -0.93
C TYR A 437 -18.73 -23.15 -0.02
N GLY A 438 -19.79 -22.84 0.74
CA GLY A 438 -19.77 -21.78 1.75
C GLY A 438 -18.73 -22.03 2.84
N LEU A 439 -18.63 -23.26 3.36
CA LEU A 439 -17.67 -23.61 4.40
C LEU A 439 -16.22 -23.55 3.90
N VAL A 440 -15.96 -24.06 2.68
CA VAL A 440 -14.64 -23.98 2.04
C VAL A 440 -14.25 -22.52 1.85
N GLY A 441 -15.14 -21.70 1.32
CA GLY A 441 -14.86 -20.28 1.12
C GLY A 441 -14.66 -19.51 2.43
N LEU A 442 -15.37 -19.86 3.50
CA LEU A 442 -15.12 -19.30 4.83
C LEU A 442 -13.73 -19.70 5.35
N ALA A 443 -13.30 -20.94 5.15
CA ALA A 443 -11.95 -21.39 5.48
C ALA A 443 -10.87 -20.58 4.74
N MET A 444 -11.12 -20.23 3.47
CA MET A 444 -10.23 -19.37 2.67
C MET A 444 -10.15 -17.94 3.23
N VAL A 445 -11.22 -17.42 3.83
CA VAL A 445 -11.18 -16.11 4.50
C VAL A 445 -10.43 -16.21 5.83
N VAL A 446 -10.66 -17.28 6.60
CA VAL A 446 -9.98 -17.53 7.89
C VAL A 446 -8.47 -17.67 7.71
N PHE A 447 -8.00 -18.21 6.59
CA PHE A 447 -6.57 -18.22 6.24
C PHE A 447 -5.90 -16.85 6.44
N TYR A 448 -6.53 -15.76 6.00
CA TYR A 448 -5.96 -14.41 6.12
C TYR A 448 -5.89 -13.93 7.58
N LEU A 449 -6.84 -14.34 8.43
CA LEU A 449 -6.80 -14.04 9.86
C LEU A 449 -5.68 -14.81 10.56
N VAL A 450 -5.50 -16.08 10.22
CA VAL A 450 -4.41 -16.91 10.76
C VAL A 450 -3.06 -16.37 10.28
N LEU A 451 -2.96 -15.99 9.00
CA LEU A 451 -1.76 -15.37 8.44
C LEU A 451 -1.38 -14.09 9.19
N LEU A 452 -2.36 -13.18 9.39
CA LEU A 452 -2.16 -11.94 10.14
C LEU A 452 -1.69 -12.24 11.57
N SER A 453 -2.40 -13.11 12.31
CA SER A 453 -2.05 -13.43 13.70
C SER A 453 -0.68 -14.08 13.85
N LEU A 454 -0.31 -15.03 12.98
CA LEU A 454 1.03 -15.65 13.04
C LEU A 454 2.13 -14.67 12.67
N SER A 455 1.88 -13.80 11.70
CA SER A 455 2.86 -12.81 11.21
C SER A 455 3.19 -11.70 12.22
N GLU A 456 2.35 -11.51 13.25
CA GLU A 456 2.67 -10.63 14.38
C GLU A 456 3.80 -11.21 15.25
N HIS A 457 4.04 -12.52 15.19
CA HIS A 457 5.01 -13.23 16.02
C HIS A 457 6.19 -13.81 15.23
N PHE A 458 5.95 -14.26 13.99
CA PHE A 458 6.95 -14.90 13.14
C PHE A 458 7.15 -14.11 11.85
N SER A 459 8.25 -14.39 11.13
CA SER A 459 8.47 -13.78 9.82
C SER A 459 7.42 -14.24 8.79
N PHE A 460 7.37 -13.58 7.64
CA PHE A 460 6.26 -13.74 6.68
C PHE A 460 6.20 -15.18 6.13
N LEU A 461 7.34 -15.73 5.71
CA LEU A 461 7.42 -17.07 5.12
C LEU A 461 6.91 -18.19 6.05
N PRO A 462 7.40 -18.35 7.30
CA PRO A 462 6.90 -19.40 8.20
C PRO A 462 5.43 -19.19 8.57
N SER A 463 4.99 -17.94 8.74
CA SER A 463 3.58 -17.61 8.99
C SER A 463 2.67 -18.05 7.83
N TYR A 464 3.11 -17.76 6.60
CA TYR A 464 2.42 -18.15 5.38
C TYR A 464 2.36 -19.66 5.21
N ALA A 465 3.49 -20.35 5.39
CA ALA A 465 3.57 -21.81 5.27
C ALA A 465 2.65 -22.51 6.29
N ALA A 466 2.66 -22.07 7.54
CA ALA A 466 1.81 -22.64 8.58
C ALA A 466 0.32 -22.37 8.34
N ALA A 467 -0.05 -21.13 7.99
CA ALA A 467 -1.44 -20.76 7.70
C ALA A 467 -1.98 -21.54 6.50
N SER A 468 -1.23 -21.57 5.38
CA SER A 468 -1.64 -22.29 4.17
C SER A 468 -1.70 -23.80 4.39
N ALA A 469 -0.72 -24.41 5.06
CA ALA A 469 -0.75 -25.85 5.35
C ALA A 469 -1.97 -26.23 6.22
N CYS A 470 -2.29 -25.44 7.24
CA CYS A 470 -3.46 -25.65 8.08
C CYS A 470 -4.76 -25.58 7.27
N THR A 471 -4.93 -24.54 6.43
CA THR A 471 -6.13 -24.37 5.61
C THR A 471 -6.27 -25.46 4.54
N VAL A 472 -5.19 -25.79 3.83
CA VAL A 472 -5.19 -26.87 2.82
C VAL A 472 -5.56 -28.21 3.45
N LEU A 473 -4.93 -28.56 4.58
CA LEU A 473 -5.20 -29.81 5.27
C LEU A 473 -6.67 -29.89 5.73
N MET A 474 -7.18 -28.82 6.35
CA MET A 474 -8.56 -28.75 6.81
C MET A 474 -9.56 -28.92 5.66
N ILE A 475 -9.35 -28.26 4.53
CA ILE A 475 -10.23 -28.38 3.36
C ILE A 475 -10.11 -29.76 2.71
N ALA A 476 -8.91 -30.30 2.55
CA ALA A 476 -8.68 -31.61 1.95
C ALA A 476 -9.35 -32.73 2.76
N LEU A 477 -9.22 -32.70 4.09
CA LEU A 477 -9.88 -33.65 4.99
C LEU A 477 -11.41 -33.49 4.94
N TYR A 478 -11.91 -32.26 4.94
CA TYR A 478 -13.33 -31.98 4.86
C TYR A 478 -13.95 -32.51 3.55
N VAL A 479 -13.33 -32.23 2.40
CA VAL A 479 -13.84 -32.68 1.10
C VAL A 479 -13.72 -34.20 0.95
N GLY A 480 -12.63 -34.79 1.41
CA GLY A 480 -12.47 -36.26 1.42
C GLY A 480 -13.54 -36.96 2.26
N ALA A 481 -13.88 -36.41 3.43
CA ALA A 481 -14.96 -36.91 4.27
C ALA A 481 -16.35 -36.67 3.66
N ALA A 482 -16.59 -35.48 3.10
CA ALA A 482 -17.86 -35.09 2.49
C ALA A 482 -18.23 -35.95 1.27
N LEU A 483 -17.24 -36.28 0.45
CA LEU A 483 -17.40 -37.14 -0.74
C LEU A 483 -17.22 -38.63 -0.43
N ARG A 484 -16.88 -38.99 0.82
CA ARG A 484 -16.55 -40.35 1.26
C ARG A 484 -15.48 -41.03 0.39
N ASN A 485 -14.56 -40.24 -0.17
CA ASN A 485 -13.52 -40.72 -1.06
C ASN A 485 -12.21 -39.96 -0.81
N VAL A 486 -11.18 -40.67 -0.35
CA VAL A 486 -9.86 -40.11 -0.04
C VAL A 486 -9.17 -39.55 -1.30
N ARG A 487 -9.41 -40.17 -2.47
CA ARG A 487 -8.81 -39.69 -3.74
C ARG A 487 -9.27 -38.28 -4.09
N GLU A 488 -10.54 -37.97 -3.86
CA GLU A 488 -11.09 -36.63 -4.12
C GLU A 488 -10.51 -35.59 -3.15
N GLY A 489 -10.38 -35.96 -1.86
CA GLY A 489 -9.75 -35.11 -0.85
C GLY A 489 -8.28 -34.81 -1.16
N VAL A 490 -7.50 -35.82 -1.56
CA VAL A 490 -6.11 -35.64 -2.01
C VAL A 490 -6.04 -34.77 -3.27
N GLY A 491 -6.93 -34.99 -4.24
CA GLY A 491 -7.01 -34.17 -5.45
C GLY A 491 -7.23 -32.68 -5.15
N VAL A 492 -8.18 -32.36 -4.27
CA VAL A 492 -8.41 -30.98 -3.82
C VAL A 492 -7.23 -30.44 -3.02
N GLY A 493 -6.59 -31.24 -2.18
CA GLY A 493 -5.39 -30.83 -1.43
C GLY A 493 -4.23 -30.45 -2.34
N VAL A 494 -3.95 -31.23 -3.38
CA VAL A 494 -2.91 -30.92 -4.38
C VAL A 494 -3.26 -29.63 -5.14
N LEU A 495 -4.50 -29.48 -5.57
CA LEU A 495 -4.99 -28.30 -6.26
C LEU A 495 -4.84 -27.03 -5.41
N LEU A 496 -5.28 -27.08 -4.14
CA LEU A 496 -5.15 -25.96 -3.22
C LEU A 496 -3.69 -25.65 -2.91
N THR A 497 -2.85 -26.67 -2.70
CA THR A 497 -1.40 -26.47 -2.50
C THR A 497 -0.81 -25.70 -3.67
N ALA A 498 -1.11 -26.08 -4.91
CA ALA A 498 -0.64 -25.38 -6.11
C ALA A 498 -1.13 -23.91 -6.13
N LEU A 499 -2.40 -23.66 -5.78
CA LEU A 499 -2.96 -22.31 -5.70
C LEU A 499 -2.28 -21.46 -4.62
N TYR A 500 -2.03 -22.01 -3.41
CA TYR A 500 -1.34 -21.31 -2.33
C TYR A 500 0.14 -21.08 -2.66
N THR A 501 0.84 -22.02 -3.29
CA THR A 501 2.22 -21.80 -3.76
C THR A 501 2.26 -20.69 -4.81
N LEU A 502 1.28 -20.67 -5.71
CA LEU A 502 1.19 -19.62 -6.72
C LEU A 502 0.89 -18.24 -6.13
N LEU A 503 -0.03 -18.16 -5.15
CA LEU A 503 -0.29 -16.92 -4.41
C LEU A 503 0.99 -16.38 -3.76
N TYR A 504 1.81 -17.26 -3.18
CA TYR A 504 3.10 -16.88 -2.61
C TYR A 504 4.04 -16.29 -3.67
N ALA A 505 4.12 -16.90 -4.86
CA ALA A 505 4.95 -16.39 -5.96
C ALA A 505 4.50 -14.99 -6.41
N ILE A 506 3.19 -14.73 -6.48
CA ILE A 506 2.63 -13.40 -6.81
C ILE A 506 3.01 -12.36 -5.76
N LEU A 507 3.03 -12.74 -4.47
CA LEU A 507 3.38 -11.83 -3.39
C LEU A 507 4.86 -11.42 -3.43
N GLN A 508 5.75 -12.33 -3.80
CA GLN A 508 7.18 -12.05 -3.91
C GLN A 508 7.54 -11.15 -5.09
N MET A 509 6.75 -11.16 -6.16
CA MET A 509 6.99 -10.30 -7.31
C MET A 509 6.24 -8.98 -7.16
N GLU A 510 6.90 -7.98 -6.57
CA GLU A 510 6.33 -6.65 -6.36
C GLU A 510 6.04 -5.92 -7.68
N ASP A 511 7.00 -5.94 -8.61
CA ASP A 511 6.88 -5.24 -9.89
C ASP A 511 6.04 -6.00 -10.95
N TYR A 512 5.96 -7.33 -10.86
CA TYR A 512 5.29 -8.17 -11.86
C TYR A 512 3.93 -8.72 -11.41
N ALA A 513 3.35 -8.18 -10.34
CA ALA A 513 2.10 -8.70 -9.78
C ALA A 513 0.93 -8.69 -10.79
N LEU A 514 0.81 -7.64 -11.61
CA LEU A 514 -0.23 -7.55 -12.64
C LEU A 514 -0.03 -8.59 -13.74
N LEU A 515 1.22 -8.77 -14.19
CA LEU A 515 1.58 -9.76 -15.21
C LEU A 515 1.26 -11.18 -14.75
N MET A 516 1.69 -11.55 -13.54
CA MET A 516 1.42 -12.88 -12.98
C MET A 516 -0.08 -13.11 -12.73
N GLY A 517 -0.79 -12.10 -12.22
CA GLY A 517 -2.23 -12.18 -11.99
C GLY A 517 -3.02 -12.38 -13.29
N THR A 518 -2.69 -11.64 -14.35
CA THR A 518 -3.34 -11.78 -15.66
C THR A 518 -3.00 -13.11 -16.35
N ALA A 519 -1.74 -13.53 -16.31
CA ALA A 519 -1.31 -14.84 -16.82
C ALA A 519 -2.10 -15.98 -16.15
N LEU A 520 -2.31 -15.89 -14.84
CA LEU A 520 -3.07 -16.88 -14.09
C LEU A 520 -4.54 -16.96 -14.50
N VAL A 521 -5.22 -15.81 -14.64
CA VAL A 521 -6.60 -15.77 -15.11
C VAL A 521 -6.72 -16.38 -16.52
N LEU A 522 -5.75 -16.09 -17.40
CA LEU A 522 -5.68 -16.67 -18.74
C LEU A 522 -5.52 -18.20 -18.73
N VAL A 523 -4.58 -18.72 -17.94
CA VAL A 523 -4.37 -20.18 -17.80
C VAL A 523 -5.64 -20.86 -17.30
N MET A 524 -6.30 -20.29 -16.30
CA MET A 524 -7.51 -20.89 -15.71
C MET A 524 -8.73 -20.77 -16.63
N LEU A 525 -8.83 -19.69 -17.42
CA LEU A 525 -9.81 -19.60 -18.49
C LEU A 525 -9.57 -20.68 -19.57
N GLY A 526 -8.31 -20.88 -19.98
CA GLY A 526 -7.93 -21.93 -20.92
C GLY A 526 -8.26 -23.34 -20.40
N ALA A 527 -7.98 -23.61 -19.12
CA ALA A 527 -8.34 -24.88 -18.48
C ALA A 527 -9.87 -25.10 -18.47
N LEU A 528 -10.65 -24.06 -18.14
CA LEU A 528 -12.11 -24.11 -18.20
C LEU A 528 -12.62 -24.41 -19.62
N MET A 529 -12.05 -23.76 -20.64
CA MET A 529 -12.39 -24.03 -22.05
C MET A 529 -12.09 -25.48 -22.44
N MET A 530 -10.96 -26.04 -22.01
CA MET A 530 -10.58 -27.42 -22.30
C MET A 530 -11.52 -28.43 -21.63
N VAL A 531 -11.84 -28.25 -20.35
CA VAL A 531 -12.72 -29.16 -19.60
C VAL A 531 -14.17 -29.05 -20.08
N SER A 532 -14.63 -27.84 -20.43
CA SER A 532 -15.98 -27.64 -20.94
C SER A 532 -16.23 -28.25 -22.32
N ARG A 533 -15.18 -28.54 -23.11
CA ARG A 533 -15.29 -29.18 -24.44
C ARG A 533 -16.04 -30.51 -24.40
N ASN A 534 -15.86 -31.31 -23.34
CA ASN A 534 -16.51 -32.62 -23.22
C ASN A 534 -17.96 -32.57 -22.73
N LEU A 535 -18.46 -31.41 -22.29
CA LEU A 535 -19.83 -31.28 -21.76
C LEU A 535 -20.91 -31.37 -22.84
N ALA A 536 -20.56 -31.18 -24.11
CA ALA A 536 -21.49 -31.28 -25.23
C ALA A 536 -21.73 -32.73 -25.71
N PHE A 537 -20.86 -33.68 -25.37
CA PHE A 537 -20.85 -35.01 -26.00
C PHE A 537 -21.56 -36.12 -25.20
N GLU A 538 -22.00 -35.88 -23.97
CA GLU A 538 -22.72 -36.89 -23.15
C GLU A 538 -24.26 -36.85 -23.27
N ARG A 539 -24.81 -36.10 -24.23
CA ARG A 539 -26.25 -36.10 -24.53
C ARG A 539 -26.54 -36.14 -26.03
N MET A 540 -25.93 -37.07 -26.75
CA MET A 540 -26.48 -37.58 -28.01
C MET A 540 -26.82 -39.05 -27.83
#